data_AF-A0A2N2M168-F1
#
_entry.id   AF-A0A2N2M168-F1
#
_cell.length_a   1.000
_cell.length_b   1.000
_cell.length_c   1.000
_cell.angle_alpha   90.00
_cell.angle_beta   90.00
_cell.angle_gamma   90.00
#
_symmetry.space_group_name_H-M   'P 1'
#
loop_
_entity.id
_entity.type
_entity.pdbx_description
1 polymer ?
#
loop_
_entity_poly.entity_id
_entity_poly.type
_entity_poly.pdbx_seq_one_letter_code
_entity_poly.pdbx_strand_id
1 'polypeptide(L)'
;MKIIKILFFQGLVLIFLFTGFSVLAADQSICHPGEKILLYDNGSLQTCQLKNDYDVNSIQCKNNTPINFYNNGSLMSCVLAKSTSIGMIKCQQNGLITFFIGGNLKSCTKPGN
;
A
#
# COMPACT_ATOMS: atom_id res chain seq x y z
N MET A 1 -10.33 58.59 20.50
CA MET A 1 -10.95 57.25 20.36
C MET A 1 -10.49 56.60 19.06
N LYS A 2 -9.63 55.58 19.17
CA LYS A 2 -9.47 54.39 18.28
C LYS A 2 -8.14 53.72 18.65
N ILE A 3 -8.08 53.36 19.93
CA ILE A 3 -7.21 52.32 20.44
C ILE A 3 -7.81 51.00 19.92
N ILE A 4 -6.99 49.96 19.75
CA ILE A 4 -7.41 48.57 19.52
C ILE A 4 -7.79 48.26 18.07
N LYS A 5 -6.81 47.84 17.24
CA LYS A 5 -7.03 46.83 16.17
C LYS A 5 -5.78 46.33 15.41
N ILE A 6 -4.56 46.66 15.82
CA ILE A 6 -3.34 46.26 15.08
C ILE A 6 -2.41 45.38 15.93
N LEU A 7 -2.98 44.55 16.82
CA LEU A 7 -2.24 43.54 17.59
C LEU A 7 -2.74 42.11 17.35
N PHE A 8 -3.38 41.85 16.20
CA PHE A 8 -3.99 40.55 15.89
C PHE A 8 -3.58 39.99 14.52
N PHE A 9 -2.34 40.25 14.09
CA PHE A 9 -1.81 39.68 12.84
C PHE A 9 -0.42 39.04 12.99
N GLN A 10 -0.10 38.56 14.20
CA GLN A 10 1.04 37.66 14.44
C GLN A 10 0.54 36.45 15.21
N GLY A 11 -0.19 35.59 14.51
CA GLY A 11 -0.84 34.43 15.11
C GLY A 11 -1.45 33.52 14.07
N LEU A 12 -0.69 33.11 13.05
CA LEU A 12 -1.02 31.91 12.29
C LEU A 12 0.19 30.97 12.35
N VAL A 13 0.40 30.46 13.57
CA VAL A 13 1.27 29.33 13.85
C VAL A 13 0.71 28.12 13.12
N LEU A 14 1.44 27.67 12.11
CA LEU A 14 1.77 26.28 11.81
C LEU A 14 0.84 25.22 12.45
N ILE A 15 -0.20 24.80 11.72
CA ILE A 15 -0.80 23.47 11.90
C ILE A 15 -0.70 22.76 10.55
N PHE A 16 0.53 22.34 10.23
CA PHE A 16 0.75 21.22 9.32
C PHE A 16 0.56 19.92 10.11
N LEU A 17 0.14 18.88 9.39
CA LEU A 17 0.16 17.45 9.77
C LEU A 17 -1.10 16.86 10.42
N PHE A 18 -2.24 17.05 9.76
CA PHE A 18 -3.12 15.90 9.52
C PHE A 18 -3.19 15.68 8.00
N THR A 19 -2.07 15.29 7.39
CA THR A 19 -2.18 14.52 6.14
C THR A 19 -2.83 13.20 6.53
N GLY A 20 -4.17 13.17 6.46
CA GLY A 20 -4.90 11.91 6.48
C GLY A 20 -4.18 10.99 5.51
N PHE A 21 -3.84 9.79 5.98
CA PHE A 21 -3.28 8.74 5.15
C PHE A 21 -4.29 8.48 4.03
N SER A 22 -4.17 9.22 2.93
CA SER A 22 -4.76 8.85 1.66
C SER A 22 -3.97 7.61 1.26
N VAL A 23 -4.41 6.46 1.76
CA VAL A 23 -4.06 5.17 1.18
C VAL A 23 -4.62 5.28 -0.23
N LEU A 24 -3.79 5.77 -1.16
CA LEU A 24 -4.11 5.78 -2.57
C LEU A 24 -4.32 4.31 -2.91
N ALA A 25 -5.59 3.93 -3.10
CA ALA A 25 -5.94 2.59 -3.50
C ALA A 25 -5.15 2.27 -4.77
N ALA A 26 -4.57 1.08 -4.82
CA ALA A 26 -3.84 0.63 -6.00
C ALA A 26 -4.74 0.74 -7.24
N ASP A 27 -4.23 1.41 -8.27
CA ASP A 27 -4.89 1.50 -9.57
C ASP A 27 -3.99 0.90 -10.66
N GLN A 28 -4.49 0.93 -11.90
CA GLN A 28 -3.84 0.31 -13.06
C GLN A 28 -2.44 0.88 -13.37
N SER A 29 -2.07 2.05 -12.84
CA SER A 29 -0.76 2.67 -13.06
C SER A 29 0.43 1.86 -12.53
N ILE A 30 0.19 0.93 -11.59
CA ILE A 30 1.23 0.03 -11.06
C ILE A 30 1.48 -1.17 -11.95
N CYS A 31 0.59 -1.43 -12.91
CA CYS A 31 0.64 -2.60 -13.77
C CYS A 31 1.62 -2.42 -14.93
N HIS A 32 2.22 -3.54 -15.36
CA HIS A 32 3.11 -3.57 -16.51
C HIS A 32 2.31 -3.29 -17.80
N PRO A 33 2.72 -2.32 -18.66
CA PRO A 33 2.00 -2.03 -19.89
C PRO A 33 2.02 -3.25 -20.82
N GLY A 34 0.88 -3.50 -21.48
CA GLY A 34 0.73 -4.63 -22.40
C GLY A 34 0.38 -5.96 -21.73
N GLU A 35 0.43 -6.04 -20.39
CA GLU A 35 -0.01 -7.21 -19.65
C GLU A 35 -1.51 -7.17 -19.35
N LYS A 36 -2.10 -8.34 -19.12
CA LYS A 36 -3.51 -8.46 -18.76
C LYS A 36 -3.77 -7.83 -17.39
N ILE A 37 -4.72 -6.90 -17.33
CA ILE A 37 -5.25 -6.32 -16.09
C ILE A 37 -6.65 -6.86 -15.86
N LEU A 38 -6.90 -7.37 -14.65
CA LEU A 38 -8.22 -7.77 -14.20
C LEU A 38 -8.76 -6.75 -13.19
N LEU A 39 -10.01 -6.36 -13.38
CA LEU A 39 -10.74 -5.44 -12.51
C LEU A 39 -11.97 -6.15 -11.96
N TYR A 40 -12.39 -5.75 -10.77
CA TYR A 40 -13.73 -6.05 -10.28
C TYR A 40 -14.78 -5.18 -10.99
N ASP A 41 -16.07 -5.55 -10.88
CA ASP A 41 -17.18 -4.82 -11.50
C ASP A 41 -17.28 -3.35 -11.05
N ASN A 42 -16.78 -3.03 -9.85
CA ASN A 42 -16.70 -1.67 -9.32
C ASN A 42 -15.50 -0.86 -9.87
N GLY A 43 -14.73 -1.44 -10.80
CA GLY A 43 -13.55 -0.84 -11.41
C GLY A 43 -12.27 -0.92 -10.57
N SER A 44 -12.32 -1.47 -9.34
CA SER A 44 -11.12 -1.61 -8.53
C SER A 44 -10.19 -2.69 -9.10
N LEU A 45 -8.88 -2.48 -8.94
CA LEU A 45 -7.87 -3.41 -9.42
C LEU A 45 -8.02 -4.75 -8.70
N GLN A 46 -8.21 -5.84 -9.45
CA GLN A 46 -8.24 -7.20 -8.90
C GLN A 46 -6.85 -7.81 -8.94
N THR A 47 -6.24 -7.87 -10.12
CA THR A 47 -4.88 -8.39 -10.27
C THR A 47 -4.23 -7.89 -11.55
N CYS A 48 -2.91 -7.75 -11.51
CA CYS A 48 -2.07 -7.55 -12.67
C CYS A 48 -0.63 -7.96 -12.35
N GLN A 49 0.23 -7.99 -13.38
CA GLN A 49 1.68 -8.06 -13.18
C GLN A 49 2.23 -6.67 -12.88
N LEU A 50 3.04 -6.55 -11.83
CA LEU A 50 3.64 -5.28 -11.41
C LEU A 50 4.70 -4.77 -12.40
N LYS A 51 4.66 -3.48 -12.76
CA LYS A 51 5.72 -2.83 -13.55
C LYS A 51 7.01 -2.63 -12.76
N ASN A 52 6.87 -2.15 -11.52
CA ASN A 52 7.96 -1.85 -10.59
C ASN A 52 7.69 -2.51 -9.25
N ASP A 53 8.69 -2.52 -8.37
CA ASP A 53 8.44 -2.89 -6.98
C ASP A 53 7.38 -1.93 -6.41
N TYR A 54 6.42 -2.47 -5.68
CA TYR A 54 5.28 -1.72 -5.17
C TYR A 54 5.15 -1.91 -3.66
N ASP A 55 5.27 -0.82 -2.91
CA ASP A 55 5.10 -0.80 -1.47
C ASP A 55 3.64 -0.57 -1.09
N VAL A 56 3.05 -1.55 -0.39
CA VAL A 56 1.70 -1.47 0.16
C VAL A 56 1.74 -1.82 1.64
N ASN A 57 1.43 -0.85 2.50
CA ASN A 57 1.44 -1.03 3.97
C ASN A 57 2.75 -1.66 4.49
N SER A 58 3.90 -1.15 4.02
CA SER A 58 5.25 -1.65 4.37
C SER A 58 5.56 -3.07 3.87
N ILE A 59 4.73 -3.63 2.99
CA ILE A 59 5.01 -4.86 2.25
C ILE A 59 5.49 -4.47 0.85
N GLN A 60 6.76 -4.72 0.58
CA GLN A 60 7.35 -4.45 -0.73
C GLN A 60 7.12 -5.65 -1.65
N CYS A 61 6.20 -5.49 -2.59
CA CYS A 61 5.86 -6.48 -3.60
C CYS A 61 6.80 -6.35 -4.81
N LYS A 62 7.26 -7.47 -5.34
CA LYS A 62 8.29 -7.56 -6.37
C LYS A 62 7.75 -7.22 -7.76
N ASN A 63 8.50 -6.43 -8.52
CA ASN A 63 8.25 -6.17 -9.93
C ASN A 63 8.16 -7.47 -10.75
N ASN A 64 7.52 -7.38 -11.92
CA ASN A 64 7.35 -8.50 -12.85
C ASN A 64 6.73 -9.75 -12.22
N THR A 65 6.03 -9.62 -11.08
CA THR A 65 5.26 -10.69 -10.46
C THR A 65 3.80 -10.26 -10.27
N PRO A 66 2.86 -11.22 -10.17
CA PRO A 66 1.46 -10.91 -9.90
C PRO A 66 1.25 -10.27 -8.53
N ILE A 67 0.42 -9.23 -8.49
CA ILE A 67 -0.18 -8.70 -7.26
C ILE A 67 -1.69 -8.93 -7.32
N ASN A 68 -2.29 -9.27 -6.18
CA ASN A 68 -3.73 -9.48 -6.05
C ASN A 68 -4.29 -8.63 -4.93
N PHE A 69 -5.44 -8.01 -5.17
CA PHE A 69 -6.19 -7.24 -4.19
C PHE A 69 -7.58 -7.82 -4.00
N TYR A 70 -8.14 -7.59 -2.82
CA TYR A 70 -9.57 -7.73 -2.59
C TYR A 70 -10.34 -6.57 -3.23
N ASN A 71 -11.65 -6.73 -3.41
CA ASN A 71 -12.51 -5.71 -4.03
C ASN A 71 -12.51 -4.35 -3.29
N ASN A 72 -12.18 -4.35 -2.00
CA ASN A 72 -12.02 -3.16 -1.16
C ASN A 72 -10.63 -2.51 -1.28
N GLY A 73 -9.75 -3.02 -2.14
CA GLY A 73 -8.39 -2.51 -2.35
C GLY A 73 -7.35 -3.02 -1.35
N SER A 74 -7.72 -3.84 -0.36
CA SER A 74 -6.76 -4.48 0.54
C SER A 74 -5.86 -5.46 -0.22
N LEU A 75 -4.56 -5.49 0.09
CA LEU A 75 -3.65 -6.49 -0.45
C LEU A 75 -4.14 -7.90 -0.08
N MET A 76 -4.30 -8.76 -1.08
CA MET A 76 -4.59 -10.18 -0.89
C MET A 76 -3.31 -11.00 -0.95
N SER A 77 -2.46 -10.78 -1.95
CA SER A 77 -1.19 -11.49 -2.08
C SER A 77 -0.21 -10.80 -3.03
N CYS A 78 1.08 -11.03 -2.80
CA CYS A 78 2.14 -10.72 -3.76
C CYS A 78 3.40 -11.55 -3.48
N VAL A 79 4.37 -11.50 -4.40
CA VAL A 79 5.73 -12.02 -4.15
C VAL A 79 6.56 -10.92 -3.48
N LEU A 80 7.27 -11.25 -2.42
CA LEU A 80 8.08 -10.29 -1.67
C LEU A 80 9.36 -9.89 -2.41
N ALA A 81 9.59 -8.60 -2.58
CA ALA A 81 10.84 -8.04 -3.14
C ALA A 81 12.03 -8.20 -2.16
N LYS A 82 11.74 -8.18 -0.86
CA LYS A 82 12.69 -8.37 0.25
C LYS A 82 12.04 -9.14 1.39
N SER A 83 12.86 -9.79 2.22
CA SER A 83 12.38 -10.44 3.44
C SER A 83 11.69 -9.42 4.34
N THR A 84 10.57 -9.81 4.94
CA THR A 84 9.80 -8.94 5.84
C THR A 84 9.39 -9.70 7.10
N SER A 85 9.17 -8.98 8.19
CA SER A 85 8.69 -9.55 9.45
C SER A 85 7.30 -9.01 9.75
N ILE A 86 6.36 -9.92 10.02
CA ILE A 86 5.01 -9.57 10.48
C ILE A 86 4.82 -10.16 11.87
N GLY A 87 4.84 -9.30 12.88
CA GLY A 87 4.97 -9.74 14.27
C GLY A 87 6.26 -10.56 14.45
N MET A 88 6.12 -11.78 14.97
CA MET A 88 7.25 -12.71 15.17
C MET A 88 7.54 -13.61 13.95
N ILE A 89 6.78 -13.48 12.86
CA ILE A 89 6.91 -14.35 11.68
C ILE A 89 7.81 -13.66 10.65
N LYS A 90 8.94 -14.29 10.31
CA LYS A 90 9.79 -13.90 9.18
C LYS A 90 9.29 -14.56 7.89
N CYS A 91 9.05 -13.74 6.88
CA CYS A 91 8.70 -14.14 5.53
C CYS A 91 9.88 -13.87 4.60
N GLN A 92 10.26 -14.86 3.78
CA GLN A 92 11.46 -14.75 2.96
C GLN A 92 11.25 -13.92 1.69
N GLN A 93 12.32 -13.25 1.26
CA GLN A 93 12.44 -12.66 -0.07
C GLN A 93 12.09 -13.69 -1.17
N ASN A 94 11.45 -13.22 -2.26
CA ASN A 94 10.94 -14.04 -3.35
C ASN A 94 9.87 -15.07 -2.92
N GLY A 95 9.44 -15.06 -1.66
CA GLY A 95 8.35 -15.87 -1.15
C GLY A 95 6.99 -15.24 -1.45
N LEU A 96 5.99 -16.08 -1.65
CA LEU A 96 4.59 -15.64 -1.70
C LEU A 96 4.14 -15.27 -0.30
N ILE A 97 3.52 -14.11 -0.16
CA ILE A 97 2.81 -13.68 1.06
C ILE A 97 1.33 -13.51 0.75
N THR A 98 0.46 -13.94 1.66
CA THR A 98 -0.99 -13.80 1.54
C THR A 98 -1.60 -13.26 2.82
N PHE A 99 -2.66 -12.47 2.67
CA PHE A 99 -3.39 -11.82 3.76
C PHE A 99 -4.87 -12.18 3.71
N PHE A 100 -5.54 -12.07 4.85
CA PHE A 100 -7.00 -11.99 4.89
C PHE A 100 -7.46 -10.58 4.49
N ILE A 101 -8.73 -10.43 4.10
CA ILE A 101 -9.30 -9.13 3.70
C ILE A 101 -9.15 -8.03 4.77
N GLY A 102 -9.09 -8.42 6.05
CA GLY A 102 -8.83 -7.54 7.19
C GLY A 102 -7.34 -7.18 7.40
N GLY A 103 -6.44 -7.57 6.51
CA GLY A 103 -5.01 -7.24 6.56
C GLY A 103 -4.14 -8.15 7.44
N ASN A 104 -4.75 -9.08 8.20
CA ASN A 104 -3.98 -10.05 8.99
C ASN A 104 -3.24 -11.05 8.08
N LEU A 105 -2.01 -11.39 8.43
CA LEU A 105 -1.21 -12.40 7.73
C LEU A 105 -1.96 -13.74 7.70
N LYS A 106 -2.19 -14.27 6.51
CA LYS A 106 -2.78 -15.60 6.30
C LYS A 106 -1.70 -16.67 6.16
N SER A 107 -0.72 -16.42 5.29
CA SER A 107 0.44 -17.31 5.12
C SER A 107 1.59 -16.58 4.46
N CYS A 108 2.81 -17.08 4.64
CA CYS A 108 3.95 -16.70 3.82
C CYS A 108 4.97 -17.83 3.72
N THR A 109 5.80 -17.79 2.68
CA THR A 109 6.97 -18.66 2.62
C THR A 109 8.00 -18.24 3.69
N LYS A 110 8.39 -19.17 4.54
CA LYS A 110 9.42 -18.95 5.57
C LYS A 110 10.82 -19.17 4.97
N PRO A 111 11.86 -18.53 5.52
CA PRO A 111 13.24 -18.88 5.22
C PRO A 111 13.47 -20.38 5.43
N GLY A 112 14.25 -21.02 4.56
CA GLY A 112 14.71 -22.39 4.78
C GLY A 112 15.50 -22.49 6.09
N ASN A 113 15.25 -23.56 6.84
CA ASN A 113 16.11 -23.94 7.97
C ASN A 113 17.42 -24.54 7.46
#